data_AF-A0A662FW13-F1
#
_entry.id   AF-A0A662FW13-F1
#
_cell.length_a   1.000
_cell.length_b   1.000
_cell.length_c   1.000
_cell.angle_alpha   90.00
_cell.angle_beta   90.00
_cell.angle_gamma   90.00
#
_symmetry.space_group_name_H-M   'P 1'
#
loop_
_entity.id
_entity.type
_entity.pdbx_description
1 polymer ?
#
loop_
_entity_poly.entity_id
_entity_poly.type
_entity_poly.pdbx_seq_one_letter_code
_entity_poly.pdbx_strand_id
1 'polypeptide(L)' 'MNKGIKKRVLRYLRRRKTGATVREVIEHIYGKYEHSKYSYIYLLLSYLQAKGLVERAFEGGAYRWKVKE' A
#
# COMPACT_ATOMS: atom_id res chain seq x y z
N MET A 1 0.56 -5.66 -14.12
CA MET A 1 0.13 -5.41 -12.72
C MET A 1 -1.39 -5.55 -12.61
N ASN A 2 -1.91 -6.34 -11.67
CA ASN A 2 -3.35 -6.64 -11.60
C ASN A 2 -4.17 -5.42 -11.16
N LYS A 3 -5.10 -4.95 -12.02
CA LYS A 3 -5.93 -3.75 -11.78
C LYS A 3 -6.80 -3.89 -10.52
N GLY A 4 -7.23 -5.10 -10.16
CA GLY A 4 -8.06 -5.36 -8.98
C GLY A 4 -7.34 -5.11 -7.66
N ILE A 5 -6.10 -5.59 -7.55
CA ILE A 5 -5.27 -5.41 -6.34
C ILE A 5 -4.96 -3.93 -6.14
N LYS A 6 -4.54 -3.20 -7.19
CA LYS A 6 -4.28 -1.76 -7.12
C LYS A 6 -5.46 -0.98 -6.52
N LYS A 7 -6.69 -1.24 -7.00
CA LYS A 7 -7.90 -0.58 -6.49
C LYS A 7 -8.18 -0.92 -5.02
N ARG A 8 -7.95 -2.17 -4.59
CA ARG A 8 -8.11 -2.57 -3.17
C ARG A 8 -7.08 -1.89 -2.28
N VAL A 9 -5.81 -1.86 -2.68
CA VAL A 9 -4.73 -1.19 -1.93
C VAL A 9 -5.02 0.31 -1.77
N LEU A 10 -5.40 1.01 -2.85
CA LEU A 10 -5.72 2.44 -2.76
C LEU A 10 -6.92 2.72 -1.86
N ARG A 11 -7.99 1.90 -1.95
CA ARG A 11 -9.15 2.02 -1.06
C ARG A 11 -8.79 1.79 0.40
N TYR A 12 -7.91 0.82 0.66
CA TYR A 12 -7.43 0.52 1.99
C TYR A 12 -6.63 1.69 2.57
N LEU A 13 -5.63 2.19 1.84
CA LEU A 13 -4.79 3.31 2.28
C LEU A 13 -5.58 4.60 2.47
N ARG A 14 -6.56 4.90 1.61
CA ARG A 14 -7.41 6.09 1.73
C ARG A 14 -8.26 6.10 3.01
N ARG A 15 -8.60 4.93 3.57
CA ARG A 15 -9.39 4.82 4.80
C ARG A 15 -8.54 4.91 6.08
N ARG A 16 -7.21 4.84 5.98
CA ARG A 16 -6.34 4.86 7.17
C ARG A 16 -5.78 6.26 7.42
N LYS A 17 -5.88 6.71 8.67
CA LYS A 17 -5.27 7.98 9.13
C LYS A 17 -3.74 7.90 9.22
N THR A 18 -3.19 6.74 9.56
CA THR A 18 -1.76 6.54 9.87
C THR A 18 -0.97 5.84 8.75
N GLY A 19 -1.61 5.47 7.63
CA GLY A 19 -1.00 4.65 6.58
C GLY A 19 -0.99 3.15 6.90
N ALA A 20 -0.28 2.37 6.08
CA ALA A 20 -0.11 0.93 6.28
C ALA A 20 1.25 0.44 5.74
N THR A 21 1.86 -0.49 6.46
CA THR A 21 3.06 -1.21 6.03
C THR A 21 2.74 -2.22 4.92
N VAL A 22 3.77 -2.70 4.24
CA VAL A 22 3.66 -3.75 3.21
C VAL A 22 2.96 -4.99 3.78
N ARG A 23 3.30 -5.38 5.01
CA ARG A 23 2.69 -6.52 5.72
C ARG A 23 1.19 -6.34 5.92
N GLU A 24 0.77 -5.21 6.48
CA GLU A 24 -0.64 -4.92 6.72
C GLU A 24 -1.45 -4.85 5.41
N VAL A 25 -0.83 -4.36 4.33
CA VAL A 25 -1.46 -4.37 3.00
C VAL A 25 -1.64 -5.81 2.51
N ILE A 26 -0.65 -6.70 2.68
CA ILE A 26 -0.78 -8.12 2.31
C ILE A 26 -1.88 -8.79 3.11
N GLU A 27 -1.87 -8.63 4.44
CA GLU A 27 -2.89 -9.18 5.34
C GLU A 27 -4.29 -8.69 4.93
N HIS A 28 -4.44 -7.42 4.57
CA HIS A 28 -5.73 -6.89 4.10
C HIS A 28 -6.19 -7.47 2.74
N ILE A 29 -5.27 -7.67 1.80
CA ILE A 29 -5.63 -8.15 0.45
C ILE A 29 -5.95 -9.65 0.46
N TYR A 30 -5.16 -10.44 1.19
CA TYR A 30 -5.17 -11.91 1.14
C TYR A 30 -5.77 -12.56 2.39
N GLY A 31 -6.13 -11.79 3.42
CA GLY A 31 -6.70 -12.28 4.68
C GLY A 31 -5.67 -12.86 5.67
N LYS A 32 -4.43 -13.06 5.22
CA LYS A 32 -3.28 -13.49 6.03
C LYS A 32 -2.00 -12.92 5.44
N TYR A 33 -0.93 -12.90 6.23
CA TYR A 33 0.38 -12.55 5.71
C TYR A 33 0.90 -13.66 4.80
N GLU A 34 1.23 -13.31 3.55
CA GLU A 34 1.87 -14.19 2.58
C GLU A 34 3.20 -13.59 2.14
N HIS A 35 4.32 -14.16 2.59
CA HIS A 35 5.65 -13.65 2.26
C HIS A 35 5.93 -13.64 0.75
N SER A 36 5.40 -14.61 0.00
CA SER A 36 5.50 -14.67 -1.48
C SER A 36 4.89 -13.45 -2.18
N LYS A 37 4.02 -12.69 -1.50
CA LYS A 37 3.40 -11.47 -2.02
C LYS A 37 4.18 -10.21 -1.65
N TYR A 38 5.21 -10.30 -0.80
CA TYR A 38 5.95 -9.15 -0.29
C TYR A 38 6.53 -8.30 -1.39
N SER A 39 7.38 -8.87 -2.25
CA SER A 39 8.03 -8.13 -3.34
C SER A 39 7.02 -7.49 -4.29
N TYR A 40 5.92 -8.20 -4.58
CA TYR A 40 4.86 -7.69 -5.45
C TYR A 40 4.13 -6.49 -4.85
N ILE A 41 3.72 -6.57 -3.57
CA ILE A 41 3.04 -5.46 -2.89
C ILE A 41 4.01 -4.30 -2.65
N TYR A 42 5.27 -4.59 -2.33
CA TYR A 42 6.31 -3.57 -2.22
C TYR A 42 6.47 -2.78 -3.52
N LEU A 43 6.67 -3.48 -4.66
CA LEU A 43 6.77 -2.85 -5.98
C LEU A 43 5.50 -2.04 -6.34
N LEU A 44 4.32 -2.55 -6.01
CA LEU A 44 3.07 -1.82 -6.23
C LEU A 44 3.02 -0.52 -5.42
N LEU A 45 3.41 -0.55 -4.15
CA LEU A 45 3.42 0.63 -3.30
C LEU A 45 4.47 1.66 -3.76
N SER A 46 5.66 1.20 -4.16
CA SER A 46 6.68 2.06 -4.77
C SER A 46 6.19 2.70 -6.09
N TYR A 47 5.47 1.95 -6.93
CA TYR A 47 4.84 2.49 -8.14
C TYR A 47 3.80 3.56 -7.80
N LEU A 48 2.96 3.33 -6.79
CA LEU A 48 1.95 4.32 -6.37
C LEU A 48 2.60 5.58 -5.78
N GLN A 49 3.72 5.42 -5.07
CA GLN A 49 4.52 6.52 -4.54
C GLN A 49 5.12 7.35 -5.67
N ALA A 50 5.75 6.72 -6.66
CA ALA A 50 6.31 7.38 -7.84
C ALA A 50 5.23 8.14 -8.66
N LYS A 51 3.98 7.69 -8.62
CA LYS A 51 2.83 8.40 -9.22
C LYS A 51 2.24 9.51 -8.34
N GLY A 52 2.81 9.74 -7.16
CA GLY A 52 2.34 10.75 -6.22
C GLY A 52 0.95 10.47 -5.61
N LEU A 53 0.51 9.20 -5.63
CA LEU A 53 -0.78 8.79 -5.07
C LEU A 53 -0.69 8.45 -3.57
N VAL A 54 0.49 8.03 -3.15
CA VAL A 54 0.82 7.72 -1.76
C VAL A 54 2.18 8.29 -1.43
N GLU A 55 2.48 8.43 -0.15
CA GLU A 55 3.80 8.79 0.33
C GLU A 55 4.26 7.78 1.38
N ARG A 56 5.58 7.60 1.49
CA ARG A 56 6.17 6.72 2.49
C ARG A 56 6.46 7.52 3.74
N ALA A 57 5.89 7.11 4.87
CA ALA A 57 6.26 7.64 6.18
C ALA A 57 7.66 7.11 6.55
N PHE A 58 8.56 8.02 6.93
CA PHE A 58 9.93 7.67 7.29
C PHE A 58 10.00 6.81 8.56
N GLU A 59 9.09 7.03 9.51
CA GLU A 59 8.95 6.18 10.69
C GLU A 59 8.13 4.91 10.36
N GLY A 60 8.74 3.74 10.53
CA GLY A 60 8.06 2.44 10.42
C GLY A 60 7.81 1.91 9.01
N GLY A 61 8.19 2.63 7.95
CA GLY A 61 8.11 2.16 6.56
C GLY A 61 6.67 1.99 6.03
N ALA A 62 5.71 2.67 6.64
CA ALA A 62 4.32 2.69 6.20
C ALA A 62 4.11 3.56 4.96
N TYR A 63 3.10 3.23 4.16
CA TYR A 63 2.64 4.05 3.04
C TYR A 63 1.30 4.68 3.41
N ARG A 64 1.15 5.98 3.24
CA ARG A 64 -0.09 6.71 3.51
C ARG A 64 -0.65 7.37 2.25
N TRP A 65 -1.95 7.56 2.21
CA TRP A 65 -2.62 8.25 1.12
C TRP A 65 -2.17 9.71 1.07
N LYS A 66 -1.73 10.18 -0.11
CA LYS A 66 -1.39 11.59 -0.31
C LYS A 66 -2.67 12.33 -0.70
N VAL A 67 -3.12 13.25 0.16
CA VAL A 67 -4.19 14.19 -0.20
C VAL A 67 -3.58 15.21 -1.17
N LYS A 68 -4.13 15.32 -2.38
CA LYS A 68 -3.88 16.49 -3.21
C LYS A 68 -4.89 17.55 -2.76
N GLU A 69 -4.41 18.60 -2.11
CA GLU A 69 -5.08 19.91 -2.15
C GLU A 69 -5.13 20.41 -3.60
#